data_AF-A0A0N4YUX7-F1
#
_entry.id   AF-A0A0N4YUX7-F1
#
_cell.length_a   1.000
_cell.length_b   1.000
_cell.length_c   1.000
_cell.angle_alpha   90.00
_cell.angle_beta   90.00
_cell.angle_gamma   90.00
#
_symmetry.space_group_name_H-M   'P 1'
#
loop_
_entity.id
_entity.type
_entity.pdbx_description
1 polymer ?
#
loop_
_entity_poly.entity_id
_entity_poly.type
_entity_poly.pdbx_seq_one_letter_code
_entity_poly.pdbx_strand_id
1 'polypeptide(L)'
;MLRLATAGVARSFVRNYAKDIKFGSEGRKAMLVGVDLLADAVSVTMGPKGRNVIIEQSWGSPKITKDGVTVAKAIDLKDKYHNMGAKLIQVSALTQIAGRSHVT
;
A
#
# COMPACT_ATOMS: atom_id res chain seq x y z
N MET A 1 -29.12 -52.52 -24.11
CA MET A 1 -29.88 -51.29 -23.80
C MET A 1 -28.95 -50.36 -23.00
N LEU A 2 -28.28 -49.44 -23.70
CA LEU A 2 -27.17 -48.61 -23.20
C LEU A 2 -27.75 -47.25 -22.72
N ARG A 3 -27.48 -46.81 -21.48
CA ARG A 3 -27.71 -45.43 -21.02
C ARG A 3 -26.54 -45.02 -20.12
N LEU A 4 -25.53 -44.37 -20.70
CA LEU A 4 -25.31 -42.91 -20.78
C LEU A 4 -24.74 -42.35 -19.46
N ALA A 5 -23.41 -42.29 -19.39
CA ALA A 5 -22.67 -41.61 -18.34
C ALA A 5 -22.85 -40.08 -18.47
N THR A 6 -23.29 -39.43 -17.40
CA THR A 6 -23.34 -37.97 -17.28
C THR A 6 -21.96 -37.45 -16.89
N ALA A 7 -21.18 -36.99 -17.87
CA ALA A 7 -19.94 -36.28 -17.63
C ALA A 7 -20.24 -34.91 -17.00
N GLY A 8 -19.81 -34.72 -15.75
CA GLY A 8 -19.86 -33.44 -15.06
C GLY A 8 -18.98 -32.41 -15.76
N VAL A 9 -19.60 -31.32 -16.21
CA VAL A 9 -18.91 -30.16 -16.76
C VAL A 9 -18.11 -29.50 -15.63
N ALA A 10 -16.81 -29.75 -15.59
CA ALA A 10 -15.87 -28.99 -14.78
C ALA A 10 -15.84 -27.56 -15.29
N ARG A 11 -16.64 -26.68 -14.67
CA ARG A 11 -16.60 -25.24 -14.94
C ARG A 11 -15.27 -24.71 -14.43
N SER A 12 -14.31 -24.57 -15.35
CA SER A 12 -13.03 -23.94 -15.08
C SER A 12 -13.29 -22.53 -14.54
N PHE A 13 -12.85 -22.28 -13.31
CA PHE A 13 -12.77 -20.93 -12.75
C PHE A 13 -11.66 -20.18 -13.47
N VAL A 14 -11.95 -19.66 -14.67
CA VAL A 14 -11.12 -18.62 -15.27
C VAL A 14 -11.27 -17.39 -14.37
N ARG A 15 -10.32 -17.19 -13.46
CA ARG A 15 -10.20 -15.95 -12.69
C ARG A 15 -9.78 -14.84 -13.67
N ASN A 16 -10.75 -14.25 -14.36
CA ASN A 16 -10.54 -13.05 -15.17
C ASN A 16 -10.28 -11.86 -14.23
N TYR A 17 -9.03 -11.68 -13.82
CA TYR A 17 -8.58 -10.41 -13.23
C TYR A 17 -8.32 -9.42 -14.37
N ALA A 18 -9.39 -8.81 -14.89
CA ALA A 18 -9.26 -7.68 -15.78
C ALA A 18 -8.39 -6.61 -15.11
N LYS A 19 -7.30 -6.20 -15.78
CA LYS A 19 -6.38 -5.18 -15.28
C LYS A 19 -6.76 -3.85 -15.90
N ASP A 20 -6.95 -2.84 -15.05
CA ASP A 20 -7.10 -1.47 -15.49
C ASP A 20 -5.71 -0.86 -15.70
N ILE A 21 -5.47 -0.29 -16.88
CA ILE A 21 -4.16 0.21 -17.29
C ILE A 21 -4.29 1.68 -17.67
N LYS A 22 -3.55 2.52 -16.93
CA LYS A 22 -3.44 3.95 -17.21
C LYS A 22 -2.05 4.27 -17.74
N PHE A 23 -1.99 5.11 -18.77
CA PHE A 23 -0.74 5.48 -19.43
C PHE A 23 -0.43 6.98 -19.28
N GLY A 24 0.82 7.33 -19.53
CA GLY A 24 1.24 8.71 -19.73
C GLY A 24 1.18 9.58 -18.47
N SER A 25 0.58 10.76 -18.61
CA SER A 25 0.52 11.77 -17.54
C SER A 25 -0.56 11.49 -16.52
N GLU A 26 -1.69 10.88 -16.92
CA GLU A 26 -2.82 10.61 -16.02
C GLU A 26 -2.44 9.59 -14.94
N GLY A 27 -1.80 8.48 -15.32
CA GLY A 27 -1.32 7.48 -14.37
C GLY A 27 -0.29 8.06 -13.38
N ARG A 28 0.61 8.93 -13.87
CA ARG A 28 1.60 9.61 -13.01
C ARG A 28 0.95 10.58 -12.03
N LYS A 29 -0.02 11.37 -12.48
CA LYS A 29 -0.78 12.28 -11.60
C LYS A 29 -1.50 11.51 -10.49
N ALA A 30 -2.16 10.41 -10.82
CA ALA A 30 -2.85 9.58 -9.83
C ALA A 30 -1.88 8.96 -8.79
N MET A 31 -0.70 8.51 -9.22
CA MET A 31 0.33 8.01 -8.28
C MET A 31 0.91 9.13 -7.42
N LEU A 32 1.13 10.31 -8.00
CA LEU A 32 1.73 11.46 -7.31
C LEU A 32 0.86 11.92 -6.13
N VAL A 33 -0.46 11.97 -6.29
CA VAL A 33 -1.38 12.29 -5.18
C VAL A 33 -1.22 11.31 -4.01
N GLY A 34 -1.01 10.02 -4.30
CA GLY A 34 -0.75 9.03 -3.26
C GLY A 34 0.58 9.22 -2.54
N VAL A 35 1.61 9.67 -3.28
CA VAL A 35 2.92 10.02 -2.71
C VAL A 35 2.81 11.24 -1.80
N ASP A 36 2.12 12.29 -2.25
CA ASP A 36 1.94 13.53 -1.49
C ASP A 36 1.22 13.28 -0.18
N LEU A 37 0.13 12.49 -0.20
CA LEU A 37 -0.60 12.10 1.02
C LEU A 37 0.28 11.39 2.04
N LEU A 38 1.16 10.49 1.59
CA LEU A 38 2.08 9.79 2.46
C LEU A 38 3.18 10.74 2.98
N ALA A 39 3.70 11.61 2.13
CA ALA A 39 4.73 12.58 2.49
C ALA A 39 4.21 13.56 3.55
N ASP A 40 3.01 14.10 3.36
CA ASP A 40 2.36 15.01 4.31
C ASP A 40 2.19 14.35 5.69
N ALA A 41 1.70 13.11 5.71
CA ALA A 41 1.49 12.36 6.94
C ALA A 41 2.79 12.01 7.68
N VAL A 42 3.92 11.82 6.97
CA VAL A 42 5.22 11.53 7.60
C VAL A 42 5.92 12.82 8.03
N SER A 43 5.79 13.89 7.23
CA SER A 43 6.46 15.18 7.46
C SER A 43 6.16 15.77 8.84
N VAL A 44 4.94 15.59 9.35
CA VAL A 44 4.53 16.08 10.67
C VAL A 44 5.32 15.45 11.83
N THR A 45 5.89 14.26 11.61
CA THR A 45 6.70 13.55 12.61
C THR A 45 8.20 13.86 12.51
N MET A 46 8.63 14.60 11.49
CA MET A 46 10.04 14.89 11.27
C MET A 46 10.58 15.97 12.21
N GLY A 47 11.83 15.78 12.64
CA GLY A 47 12.60 16.75 13.43
C GLY A 47 12.29 16.75 14.94
N PRO A 48 13.07 17.49 15.74
CA PRO A 48 12.96 17.49 17.20
C PRO A 48 11.65 18.11 17.72
N LYS A 49 10.95 18.89 16.88
CA LYS A 49 9.63 19.47 17.17
C LYS A 49 8.48 18.74 16.46
N GLY A 50 8.72 17.50 15.99
CA GLY A 50 7.72 16.66 15.35
C GLY A 50 6.51 16.41 16.27
N ARG A 51 5.32 16.42 15.66
CA ARG A 51 4.03 16.21 16.32
C ARG A 51 3.67 14.73 16.37
N ASN A 52 2.74 14.40 17.25
CA ASN A 52 2.19 13.05 17.36
C ASN A 52 1.19 12.81 16.23
N VAL A 53 1.23 11.60 15.68
CA VAL A 53 0.21 11.07 14.78
C VAL A 53 -0.56 9.99 15.51
N ILE A 54 -1.88 10.01 15.38
CA ILE A 54 -2.79 9.03 15.96
C ILE A 54 -3.21 8.07 14.85
N ILE A 55 -3.02 6.78 15.09
CA ILE A 55 -3.30 5.71 14.14
C ILE A 55 -4.41 4.84 14.72
N GLU A 56 -5.47 4.64 13.94
CA GLU A 56 -6.53 3.70 14.29
C GLU A 56 -6.00 2.26 14.23
N GLN A 57 -6.35 1.45 15.24
CA GLN A 57 -6.04 0.02 15.26
C GLN A 57 -7.36 -0.76 15.18
N SER A 58 -7.34 -1.91 14.49
CA SER A 58 -8.54 -2.75 14.33
C SER A 58 -9.09 -3.31 15.65
N TRP A 59 -8.31 -3.26 16.73
CA TRP A 59 -8.75 -3.65 18.05
C TRP A 59 -8.00 -2.82 19.12
N GLY A 60 -8.67 -2.55 20.23
CA GLY A 60 -8.07 -1.85 21.37
C GLY A 60 -8.06 -0.32 21.24
N SER A 61 -7.06 0.31 21.86
CA SER A 61 -6.90 1.77 21.88
C SER A 61 -6.11 2.26 20.65
N PRO A 62 -6.35 3.49 20.17
CA PRO A 62 -5.59 4.06 19.06
C PRO A 62 -4.11 4.22 19.42
N LYS A 63 -3.23 3.96 18.46
CA LYS A 63 -1.78 4.06 18.64
C LYS A 63 -1.31 5.48 18.39
N ILE A 64 -0.67 6.09 19.38
CA ILE A 64 -0.05 7.41 19.25
C ILE A 64 1.45 7.21 19.01
N THR A 65 1.99 7.78 17.92
CA THR A 65 3.41 7.63 17.57
C THR A 65 4.00 8.91 16.99
N LYS A 66 5.31 9.06 17.14
CA LYS A 66 6.14 10.06 16.43
C LYS A 66 7.07 9.40 15.40
N ASP A 67 6.91 8.10 15.16
CA ASP A 67 7.80 7.35 14.27
C ASP A 67 7.22 7.41 12.86
N GLY A 68 7.82 8.23 11.99
CA GLY A 68 7.40 8.36 10.59
C GLY A 68 7.37 7.03 9.83
N VAL A 69 8.24 6.09 10.21
CA VAL A 69 8.27 4.73 9.64
C VAL A 69 7.00 3.94 10.00
N THR A 70 6.50 4.08 11.23
CA THR A 70 5.28 3.42 11.69
C THR A 70 4.05 4.05 11.04
N VAL A 71 4.05 5.39 10.91
CA VAL A 71 2.99 6.12 10.21
C VAL A 71 2.89 5.68 8.76
N ALA A 72 4.01 5.63 8.03
CA ALA A 72 4.03 5.18 6.64
C ALA A 72 3.50 3.74 6.45
N LYS A 73 3.71 2.86 7.44
CA LYS A 73 3.18 1.48 7.43
C LYS A 73 1.68 1.38 7.64
N ALA A 74 1.09 2.32 8.35
CA ALA A 74 -0.34 2.33 8.62
C ALA A 74 -1.20 2.91 7.49
N ILE A 75 -0.58 3.62 6.53
CA ILE A 75 -1.31 4.25 5.43
C ILE A 75 -1.68 3.19 4.39
N ASP A 76 -2.98 3.12 4.10
CA ASP A 76 -3.54 2.35 2.99
C ASP A 76 -4.60 3.21 2.30
N LEU A 77 -4.50 3.31 0.97
CA LEU A 77 -5.36 4.20 0.18
C LEU A 77 -6.38 3.37 -0.61
N LYS A 78 -7.63 3.84 -0.64
CA LYS A 78 -8.74 3.14 -1.31
C LYS A 78 -8.53 3.02 -2.83
N ASP A 79 -7.95 4.04 -3.44
CA ASP A 79 -7.64 4.01 -4.88
C ASP A 79 -6.33 3.27 -5.15
N LYS A 80 -6.37 2.37 -6.14
CA LYS A 80 -5.24 1.49 -6.47
C LYS A 80 -4.02 2.25 -6.95
N TYR A 81 -4.19 3.30 -7.76
CA TYR A 81 -3.08 4.06 -8.33
C TYR A 81 -2.40 4.93 -7.27
N HIS A 82 -3.19 5.55 -6.40
CA HIS A 82 -2.67 6.29 -5.26
C HIS A 82 -1.91 5.36 -4.31
N ASN A 83 -2.50 4.21 -3.98
CA ASN A 83 -1.86 3.24 -3.10
C ASN A 83 -0.55 2.70 -3.69
N MET A 84 -0.52 2.38 -4.99
CA MET A 84 0.72 1.99 -5.66
C MET A 84 1.79 3.06 -5.53
N GLY A 85 1.47 4.33 -5.77
CA GLY A 85 2.42 5.44 -5.59
C GLY A 85 2.97 5.52 -4.17
N ALA A 86 2.09 5.49 -3.17
CA ALA A 86 2.47 5.52 -1.75
C ALA A 86 3.38 4.32 -1.37
N LYS A 87 3.03 3.11 -1.80
CA LYS A 87 3.80 1.88 -1.50
C LYS A 87 5.19 1.88 -2.14
N LEU A 88 5.34 2.44 -3.35
CA LEU A 88 6.64 2.54 -4.01
C LEU A 88 7.63 3.36 -3.17
N ILE A 89 7.21 4.54 -2.70
CA ILE A 89 8.06 5.39 -1.85
C ILE A 89 8.32 4.74 -0.50
N GLN A 90 7.31 4.10 0.09
CA GLN A 90 7.43 3.40 1.36
C GLN A 90 8.55 2.34 1.32
N VAL A 91 8.62 1.51 0.28
CA VAL A 91 9.68 0.48 0.13
C VAL A 91 11.05 1.13 0.00
N SER A 92 11.18 2.17 -0.85
CA SER A 92 12.45 2.85 -1.07
C SER A 92 13.02 3.52 0.19
N ALA A 93 12.15 4.10 1.02
CA ALA A 93 12.54 4.76 2.27
C ALA A 93 12.91 3.73 3.35
N LEU A 94 12.14 2.64 3.47
CA LEU A 94 12.41 1.57 4.44
C LEU A 94 13.74 0.87 4.17
N THR A 95 14.03 0.54 2.91
CA THR A 95 15.25 -0.19 2.53
C THR A 95 16.51 0.64 2.81
N GLN A 96 16.50 1.95 2.58
CA GLN A 96 17.66 2.80 2.83
C GLN A 96 18.01 2.93 4.32
N ILE A 97 17.02 2.81 5.22
CA ILE A 97 17.25 2.88 6.67
C ILE A 97 17.80 1.53 7.18
N ALA A 98 17.36 0.41 6.60
CA ALA A 98 17.83 -0.94 6.97
C ALA A 98 19.23 -1.27 6.42
N GLY A 99 19.65 -0.68 5.30
CA GLY A 99 20.98 -0.90 4.70
C GLY A 99 22.14 -0.24 5.46
N ARG A 100 21.88 0.54 6.51
CA ARG A 100 22.92 1.29 7.24
C ARG A 100 23.46 0.56 8.49
N SER A 101 23.01 -0.65 8.79
CA SER A 101 23.48 -1.42 9.96
C SER A 101 24.61 -2.41 9.68
N HIS A 102 25.32 -2.30 8.54
CA HIS A 102 26.44 -3.20 8.23
C HIS A 102 27.68 -2.48 7.69
N VAL A 103 28.12 -1.41 8.35
CA VAL A 103 29.52 -0.93 8.24
C VAL A 103 29.94 -0.31 9.58
N THR A 104 30.37 -1.17 10.51
CA THR A 104 31.52 -1.06 11.43
C THR A 104 31.49 -2.28 12.32
#